data_AF-A0A9E2VRW5-F1
#
_entry.id   AF-A0A9E2VRW5-F1
#
_cell.length_a   1.000
_cell.length_b   1.000
_cell.length_c   1.000
_cell.angle_alpha   90.00
_cell.angle_beta   90.00
_cell.angle_gamma   90.00
#
_symmetry.space_group_name_H-M   'P 1'
#
loop_
_entity.id
_entity.type
_entity.pdbx_description
1 polymer ?
#
loop_
_entity_poly.entity_id
_entity_poly.type
_entity_poly.pdbx_seq_one_letter_code
_entity_poly.pdbx_strand_id
1 'polypeptide(L)'
;MATDSTSYGRRDFLKDSVVSVAKAAQEFSKHQEVVPKQPTPPPARTDWLRPPGAADEALFLERCTKCGDCAKACPYGSITFHPQNGTPVIFADQIPCYLCEDVPCIAACATEALLPVEGREQIRMGLAAVAHRVCTAGQGCHACASKC
;
A
#
# COMPACT_ATOMS: atom_id res chain seq x y z
N MET A 1 -51.27 -68.01 -9.99
CA MET A 1 -50.72 -67.25 -8.85
C MET A 1 -49.47 -67.97 -8.38
N ALA A 2 -48.29 -67.41 -8.65
CA ALA A 2 -47.03 -67.85 -8.07
C ALA A 2 -46.17 -66.59 -7.88
N THR A 3 -46.08 -66.15 -6.63
CA THR A 3 -45.18 -65.11 -6.15
C THR A 3 -43.77 -65.69 -6.13
N ASP A 4 -42.80 -65.04 -6.80
CA ASP A 4 -41.39 -65.31 -6.55
C ASP A 4 -40.63 -64.03 -6.21
N SER A 5 -40.14 -64.06 -4.98
CA SER A 5 -39.40 -63.05 -4.25
C SER A 5 -37.95 -63.01 -4.72
N THR A 6 -37.60 -62.04 -5.56
CA THR A 6 -36.17 -61.74 -5.79
C THR A 6 -35.65 -60.93 -4.61
N SER A 7 -34.87 -61.60 -3.75
CA SER A 7 -34.23 -61.05 -2.55
C SER A 7 -33.29 -59.88 -2.89
N TYR A 8 -33.67 -58.67 -2.52
CA TYR A 8 -32.75 -57.54 -2.46
C TYR A 8 -31.74 -57.80 -1.34
N GLY A 9 -30.52 -58.18 -1.71
CA GLY A 9 -29.51 -58.70 -0.80
C GLY A 9 -28.85 -57.60 0.02
N ARG A 10 -28.35 -57.96 1.23
CA ARG A 10 -27.55 -57.05 2.08
C ARG A 10 -26.37 -56.42 1.34
N ARG A 11 -25.79 -57.15 0.37
CA ARG A 11 -24.68 -56.67 -0.45
C ARG A 11 -25.11 -55.56 -1.41
N ASP A 12 -26.34 -55.62 -1.92
CA ASP A 12 -26.86 -54.62 -2.84
C ASP A 12 -27.30 -53.36 -2.08
N PHE A 13 -27.89 -53.54 -0.90
CA PHE A 13 -28.15 -52.43 0.04
C PHE A 13 -26.87 -51.66 0.43
N LEU A 14 -25.77 -52.36 0.71
CA LEU A 14 -24.50 -51.72 1.04
C LEU A 14 -23.89 -50.97 -0.15
N LYS A 15 -23.97 -51.53 -1.37
CA LYS A 15 -23.52 -50.85 -2.58
C LYS A 15 -24.31 -49.57 -2.84
N ASP A 16 -25.63 -49.65 -2.77
CA ASP A 16 -26.50 -48.50 -3.03
C ASP A 16 -26.30 -47.40 -1.96
N SER A 17 -26.06 -47.80 -0.71
CA SER A 17 -25.71 -46.87 0.38
C SER A 17 -24.39 -46.16 0.12
N VAL A 18 -23.33 -46.89 -0.30
CA VAL A 18 -22.03 -46.30 -0.64
C VAL A 18 -22.13 -45.38 -1.86
N VAL A 19 -22.89 -45.77 -2.88
CA VAL A 19 -23.12 -44.95 -4.09
C VAL A 19 -23.86 -43.65 -3.74
N SER A 20 -24.87 -43.72 -2.87
CA SER A 20 -25.62 -42.53 -2.43
C SER A 20 -24.74 -41.54 -1.66
N VAL A 21 -23.92 -42.03 -0.73
CA VAL A 21 -22.97 -41.20 0.04
C VAL A 21 -21.91 -40.59 -0.87
N ALA A 22 -21.37 -41.36 -1.81
CA ALA A 22 -20.39 -40.86 -2.77
C ALA A 22 -20.97 -39.75 -3.67
N LYS A 23 -22.21 -39.92 -4.13
CA LYS A 23 -22.90 -38.91 -4.95
C LYS A 23 -23.19 -37.64 -4.14
N ALA A 24 -23.63 -37.77 -2.89
CA ALA A 24 -23.82 -36.62 -2.01
C ALA A 24 -22.49 -35.86 -1.78
N ALA A 25 -21.40 -36.58 -1.49
CA ALA A 25 -20.09 -35.97 -1.30
C ALA A 25 -19.60 -35.22 -2.55
N GLN A 26 -19.79 -35.79 -3.75
CA GLN A 26 -19.44 -35.12 -5.00
C GLN A 26 -20.27 -33.85 -5.27
N GLU A 27 -21.56 -33.85 -4.95
CA GLU A 27 -22.41 -32.67 -5.09
C GLU A 27 -22.07 -31.56 -4.07
N PHE A 28 -21.63 -31.93 -2.86
CA PHE A 28 -21.10 -30.97 -1.87
C PHE A 28 -19.78 -30.33 -2.32
N SER A 29 -18.88 -31.09 -2.94
CA SER A 29 -17.61 -30.55 -3.46
C SER A 29 -17.79 -29.58 -4.63
N LYS A 30 -18.83 -29.75 -5.45
CA LYS A 30 -19.14 -28.82 -6.56
C LYS A 30 -19.60 -27.44 -6.08
N HIS A 31 -20.16 -27.35 -4.87
CA HIS A 31 -20.61 -26.09 -4.27
C HIS A 31 -19.59 -25.48 -3.31
N GLN A 32 -18.39 -26.05 -3.18
CA GLN A 32 -17.30 -25.38 -2.48
C GLN A 32 -16.76 -24.27 -3.39
N GLU A 33 -17.47 -23.14 -3.40
CA GLU A 33 -16.98 -21.90 -3.96
C GLU A 33 -15.63 -21.58 -3.29
N VAL A 34 -14.60 -21.52 -4.12
CA VAL A 34 -13.28 -21.04 -3.72
C VAL A 34 -13.49 -19.59 -3.29
N VAL A 35 -13.53 -19.33 -1.99
CA VAL A 35 -13.55 -17.98 -1.44
C VAL A 35 -12.42 -17.21 -2.12
N PRO A 36 -12.70 -16.20 -2.97
CA PRO A 36 -11.67 -15.50 -3.69
C PRO A 36 -10.74 -14.88 -2.66
N LYS A 37 -9.50 -15.38 -2.60
CA LYS A 37 -8.46 -14.86 -1.74
C LYS A 37 -8.25 -13.40 -2.14
N GLN A 38 -8.79 -12.48 -1.36
CA GLN A 38 -8.57 -11.05 -1.58
C GLN A 38 -7.06 -10.81 -1.71
N PRO A 39 -6.61 -10.08 -2.74
CA PRO A 39 -5.21 -9.73 -2.87
C PRO A 39 -4.75 -9.06 -1.58
N THR A 40 -3.75 -9.63 -0.92
CA THR A 40 -3.09 -8.98 0.21
C THR A 40 -2.61 -7.60 -0.25
N PRO A 41 -2.98 -6.51 0.45
CA PRO A 41 -2.49 -5.18 0.09
C PRO A 41 -0.95 -5.21 0.05
N PRO A 42 -0.33 -4.52 -0.92
CA PRO A 42 1.11 -4.38 -0.93
C PRO A 42 1.58 -3.82 0.42
N PRO A 43 2.76 -4.25 0.91
CA PRO A 43 3.29 -3.77 2.18
C PRO A 43 3.40 -2.25 2.15
N ALA A 44 3.06 -1.60 3.26
CA ALA A 44 3.17 -0.16 3.39
C ALA A 44 4.63 0.24 3.15
N ARG A 45 4.83 1.15 2.19
CA ARG A 45 6.13 1.72 1.89
C ARG A 45 6.70 2.44 3.11
N THR A 46 7.99 2.28 3.37
CA THR A 46 8.70 2.90 4.50
C THR A 46 9.63 4.03 4.07
N ASP A 47 9.79 4.25 2.78
CA ASP A 47 10.70 5.22 2.16
C ASP A 47 10.05 6.58 1.89
N TRP A 48 9.08 6.94 2.74
CA TRP A 48 8.43 8.24 2.70
C TRP A 48 9.22 9.28 3.48
N LEU A 49 9.00 10.55 3.12
CA LEU A 49 9.58 11.72 3.77
C LEU A 49 8.47 12.61 4.32
N ARG A 50 8.77 13.38 5.37
CA ARG A 50 7.88 14.46 5.81
C ARG A 50 7.95 15.66 4.85
N PRO A 51 6.89 16.46 4.74
CA PRO A 51 6.95 17.73 4.03
C PRO A 51 8.04 18.66 4.59
N PRO A 52 8.49 19.66 3.79
CA PRO A 52 9.40 20.70 4.25
C PRO A 52 8.97 21.32 5.57
N GLY A 53 9.93 21.60 6.45
CA GLY A 53 9.71 22.25 7.73
C GLY A 53 9.08 21.35 8.80
N ALA A 54 8.80 20.07 8.54
CA ALA A 54 8.21 19.22 9.56
C ALA A 54 9.02 19.22 10.87
N ALA A 55 8.32 19.46 11.98
CA ALA A 55 8.88 19.33 13.31
C ALA A 55 9.35 17.89 13.55
N ASP A 56 10.09 17.67 14.65
CA ASP A 56 10.46 16.33 15.09
C ASP A 56 9.24 15.43 15.18
N GLU A 57 9.39 14.16 14.80
CA GLU A 57 8.26 13.25 14.53
C GLU A 57 7.22 13.21 15.66
N ALA A 58 7.65 13.17 16.92
CA ALA A 58 6.73 13.17 18.06
C ALA A 58 5.87 14.45 18.12
N LEU A 59 6.50 15.62 17.97
CA LEU A 59 5.82 16.92 17.99
C LEU A 59 4.97 17.12 16.74
N PHE A 60 5.45 16.66 15.59
CA PHE A 60 4.70 16.66 14.33
C PHE A 60 3.40 15.87 14.48
N LEU A 61 3.46 14.65 15.04
CA LEU A 61 2.29 13.79 15.24
C LEU A 61 1.28 14.38 16.23
N GLU A 62 1.75 15.15 17.21
CA GLU A 62 0.89 15.88 18.16
C GLU A 62 0.18 17.06 17.49
N ARG A 63 0.90 17.85 16.69
CA ARG A 63 0.39 19.10 16.08
C ARG A 63 -0.37 18.90 14.78
N CYS A 64 -0.09 17.83 14.03
CA CYS A 64 -0.69 17.61 12.72
C CYS A 64 -2.16 17.18 12.86
N THR A 65 -3.08 18.07 12.48
CA THR A 65 -4.52 17.80 12.48
C THR A 65 -5.02 17.03 11.26
N LYS A 66 -4.15 16.74 10.29
CA LYS A 66 -4.48 16.03 9.05
C LYS A 66 -5.51 16.78 8.18
N CYS A 67 -5.59 18.11 8.30
CA CYS A 67 -6.50 18.95 7.51
C CYS A 67 -6.20 18.93 6.00
N GLY A 68 -4.96 18.62 5.62
CA GLY A 68 -4.52 18.52 4.23
C GLY A 68 -4.20 19.84 3.53
N ASP A 69 -4.16 20.96 4.24
CA ASP A 69 -3.92 22.27 3.62
C ASP A 69 -2.52 22.41 3.03
N CYS A 70 -1.51 21.78 3.64
CA CYS A 70 -0.18 21.66 3.06
C CYS A 70 -0.19 20.95 1.69
N ALA A 71 -1.02 19.91 1.52
CA ALA A 71 -1.14 19.18 0.27
C ALA A 71 -1.84 20.02 -0.81
N LYS A 72 -2.91 20.75 -0.46
CA LYS A 72 -3.59 21.68 -1.38
C LYS A 72 -2.68 22.84 -1.81
N ALA A 73 -1.84 23.32 -0.91
CA ALA A 73 -0.91 24.40 -1.17
C ALA A 73 0.31 23.97 -2.01
N CYS A 74 0.56 22.66 -2.15
CA CYS A 74 1.67 22.17 -2.95
C CYS A 74 1.34 22.23 -4.45
N PRO A 75 2.00 23.11 -5.24
CA PRO A 75 1.66 23.30 -6.65
C PRO A 75 1.99 22.08 -7.51
N TYR A 76 2.90 21.21 -7.05
CA TYR A 76 3.35 20.01 -7.77
C TYR A 76 2.62 18.74 -7.35
N GLY A 77 1.75 18.79 -6.32
CA GLY A 77 1.07 17.60 -5.81
C GLY A 77 2.01 16.57 -5.18
N SER A 78 3.18 16.99 -4.69
CA SER A 78 4.18 16.08 -4.10
C SER A 78 3.73 15.47 -2.76
N ILE A 79 2.81 16.12 -2.04
CA ILE A 79 2.36 15.71 -0.71
C ILE A 79 1.12 14.82 -0.83
N THR A 80 1.23 13.59 -0.35
CA THR A 80 0.13 12.63 -0.19
C THR A 80 -0.06 12.28 1.29
N PHE A 81 -0.94 11.33 1.61
CA PHE A 81 -1.25 10.94 2.99
C PHE A 81 -0.82 9.52 3.28
N HIS A 82 -0.15 9.34 4.42
CA HIS A 82 0.30 8.03 4.88
C HIS A 82 -0.93 7.14 5.17
N PRO A 83 -0.99 5.91 4.63
CA PRO A 83 -2.21 5.10 4.65
C PRO A 83 -2.64 4.68 6.06
N GLN A 84 -1.71 4.59 7.01
CA GLN A 84 -2.02 4.10 8.36
C GLN A 84 -2.43 5.19 9.34
N ASN A 85 -1.85 6.38 9.23
CA ASN A 85 -2.04 7.45 10.22
C ASN A 85 -2.64 8.73 9.62
N GLY A 86 -2.79 8.81 8.30
CA GLY A 86 -3.41 9.93 7.58
C GLY A 86 -2.57 11.22 7.61
N THR A 87 -1.31 11.16 8.03
CA THR A 87 -0.44 12.34 8.09
C THR A 87 0.25 12.58 6.73
N PRO A 88 0.59 13.83 6.39
CA PRO A 88 1.16 14.15 5.10
C PRO A 88 2.58 13.58 4.97
N VAL A 89 2.85 13.03 3.79
CA VAL A 89 4.11 12.39 3.41
C VAL A 89 4.44 12.65 1.94
N ILE A 90 5.70 12.49 1.57
CA ILE A 90 6.22 12.63 0.21
C ILE A 90 6.94 11.35 -0.16
N PHE A 91 6.62 10.79 -1.33
CA PHE A 91 7.36 9.68 -1.93
C PHE A 91 8.25 10.24 -3.05
N ALA A 92 9.54 10.39 -2.76
CA ALA A 92 10.48 11.12 -3.62
C ALA A 92 10.67 10.46 -5.01
N ASP A 93 10.42 9.16 -5.11
CA ASP A 93 10.47 8.38 -6.35
C ASP A 93 9.19 8.48 -7.21
N GLN A 94 8.09 9.02 -6.65
CA GLN A 94 6.84 9.24 -7.37
C GLN A 94 6.75 10.68 -7.85
N ILE A 95 6.68 11.62 -6.90
CA ILE A 95 6.67 13.05 -7.17
C ILE A 95 7.52 13.71 -6.07
N PRO A 96 8.76 14.13 -6.38
CA PRO A 96 9.65 14.71 -5.38
C PRO A 96 9.15 16.08 -4.92
N CYS A 97 9.65 16.55 -3.79
CA CYS A 97 9.54 17.96 -3.44
C CYS A 97 10.43 18.77 -4.37
N TYR A 98 9.88 19.80 -5.01
CA TYR A 98 10.63 20.70 -5.91
C TYR A 98 11.32 21.86 -5.17
N LEU A 99 11.29 21.87 -3.83
CA LEU A 99 11.83 22.93 -2.97
C LEU A 99 11.43 24.32 -3.48
N CYS A 100 10.13 24.61 -3.48
CA CYS A 100 9.58 25.92 -3.86
C CYS A 100 10.25 27.04 -3.04
N GLU A 101 10.47 28.20 -3.65
CA GLU A 101 11.17 29.32 -3.03
C GLU A 101 10.40 29.90 -1.82
N ASP A 102 9.08 29.96 -1.93
CA ASP A 102 8.13 30.48 -0.95
C ASP A 102 7.56 29.41 -0.02
N VAL A 103 7.93 28.14 -0.21
CA VAL A 103 7.51 26.98 0.62
C VAL A 103 6.02 27.03 1.04
N PRO A 104 5.06 27.12 0.10
CA PRO A 104 3.66 27.43 0.41
C PRO A 104 3.00 26.38 1.32
N CYS A 105 3.49 25.15 1.30
CA CYS A 105 3.08 24.08 2.20
C CYS A 105 3.32 24.41 3.69
N ILE A 106 4.41 25.10 4.03
CA ILE A 106 4.74 25.55 5.39
C ILE A 106 3.80 26.70 5.77
N ALA A 107 3.66 27.70 4.91
CA ALA A 107 2.78 28.85 5.14
C ALA A 107 1.31 28.44 5.35
N ALA A 108 0.86 27.37 4.70
CA ALA A 108 -0.49 26.82 4.87
C ALA A 108 -0.69 26.06 6.20
N CYS A 109 0.38 25.74 6.94
CA CYS A 109 0.29 24.97 8.18
C CYS A 109 0.01 25.87 9.40
N ALA A 110 -1.26 26.06 9.72
CA ALA A 110 -1.67 26.90 10.86
C ALA A 110 -1.33 26.30 12.25
N THR A 111 -1.05 25.00 12.34
CA THR A 111 -0.80 24.30 13.62
C THR A 111 0.68 24.19 13.97
N GLU A 112 1.56 24.77 13.16
CA GLU A 112 3.01 24.71 13.36
C GLU A 112 3.54 23.26 13.45
N ALA A 113 2.88 22.33 12.76
CA ALA A 113 3.44 21.01 12.49
C ALA A 113 4.57 21.11 11.46
N LEU A 114 4.46 22.06 10.53
CA LEU A 114 5.53 22.50 9.65
C LEU A 114 6.04 23.85 10.13
N LEU A 115 7.29 23.90 10.59
CA LEU A 115 7.98 25.06 11.11
C LEU A 115 8.56 25.91 9.97
N PRO A 116 8.56 27.25 10.11
CA PRO A 116 9.26 28.14 9.19
C PRO A 116 10.74 27.79 9.04
N VAL A 117 11.26 27.99 7.84
CA VAL A 117 12.67 27.84 7.49
C VAL A 117 13.18 29.16 6.93
N GLU A 118 14.41 29.54 7.24
CA GLU A 118 15.00 30.81 6.76
C GLU A 118 15.42 30.71 5.29
N GLY A 119 15.70 29.50 4.82
CA GLY A 119 16.14 29.24 3.45
C GLY A 119 16.10 27.76 3.07
N ARG A 120 16.36 27.50 1.79
CA ARG A 120 16.26 26.15 1.18
C ARG A 120 17.25 25.16 1.79
N GLU A 121 18.39 25.65 2.28
CA GLU A 121 19.44 24.88 2.95
C GLU A 121 19.01 24.28 4.30
N GLN A 122 18.00 24.85 4.95
CA GLN A 122 17.44 24.31 6.19
C GLN A 122 16.40 23.21 5.93
N ILE A 123 15.94 23.06 4.69
CA ILE A 123 14.93 22.06 4.32
C ILE A 123 15.57 20.67 4.24
N ARG A 124 15.11 19.76 5.10
CA ARG A 124 15.59 18.37 5.17
C ARG A 124 14.64 17.44 4.41
N MET A 125 14.99 17.08 3.18
CA MET A 125 14.23 16.15 2.32
C MET A 125 14.86 14.74 2.28
N GLY A 126 15.23 14.21 3.44
CA GLY A 126 15.92 12.92 3.54
C GLY A 126 17.37 12.94 3.08
N LEU A 127 18.04 11.79 3.18
CA LEU A 127 19.41 11.59 2.69
C LEU A 127 19.38 10.66 1.48
N ALA A 128 19.83 11.15 0.32
CA ALA A 128 19.93 10.33 -0.87
C ALA A 128 21.05 9.28 -0.70
N ALA A 129 20.72 8.01 -0.98
CA ALA A 129 21.67 6.91 -0.94
C ALA A 129 21.88 6.35 -2.35
N VAL A 130 23.13 6.30 -2.81
CA VAL A 130 23.46 5.78 -4.15
C VAL A 130 23.62 4.26 -4.11
N ALA A 131 22.76 3.57 -4.86
CA ALA A 131 22.91 2.14 -5.12
C ALA A 131 23.99 1.89 -6.17
N HIS A 132 25.25 1.77 -5.72
CA HIS A 132 26.42 1.63 -6.58
C HIS A 132 26.32 0.50 -7.63
N ARG A 133 25.61 -0.60 -7.31
CA ARG A 133 25.38 -1.73 -8.24
C ARG A 133 24.66 -1.35 -9.55
N VAL A 134 23.85 -0.29 -9.54
CA VAL A 134 23.07 0.19 -10.70
C VAL A 134 23.48 1.62 -11.10
N CYS A 135 24.55 2.14 -10.51
CA CYS A 135 24.99 3.50 -10.78
C CYS A 135 25.57 3.61 -12.20
N THR A 136 25.02 4.54 -12.98
CA THR A 136 25.46 4.82 -14.35
C THR A 136 26.45 5.97 -14.44
N ALA A 137 26.90 6.55 -13.31
CA ALA A 137 27.75 7.75 -13.30
C ALA A 137 29.06 7.57 -14.11
N GLY A 138 29.58 6.35 -14.21
CA GLY A 138 30.76 6.04 -15.02
C GLY A 138 30.52 5.97 -16.54
N GLN A 139 29.26 6.11 -17.01
CA GLN A 139 28.89 5.98 -18.41
C GLN A 139 28.90 7.32 -19.18
N GLY A 140 29.31 8.41 -18.52
CA GLY A 140 29.45 9.73 -19.12
C GLY A 140 28.72 10.84 -18.36
N CYS A 141 29.03 12.09 -18.70
CA CYS A 141 28.33 13.25 -18.14
C CYS A 141 26.82 13.13 -18.41
N HIS A 142 25.99 13.38 -17.39
CA HIS A 142 24.52 13.29 -17.41
C HIS A 142 23.89 11.88 -17.43
N ALA A 143 24.67 10.79 -17.39
CA ALA A 143 24.12 9.43 -17.39
C ALA A 143 23.11 9.18 -16.25
N CYS A 144 23.32 9.80 -15.08
CA CYS A 144 22.37 9.71 -13.96
C CYS A 144 21.13 10.60 -14.19
N ALA A 145 21.32 11.83 -14.67
CA ALA A 145 20.22 12.78 -14.92
C ALA A 145 19.23 12.26 -15.98
N SER A 146 19.73 11.58 -17.02
CA SER A 146 18.87 10.96 -18.05
C SER A 146 17.98 9.82 -17.56
N LYS A 147 18.24 9.32 -16.33
CA LYS A 147 17.48 8.24 -15.69
C LYS A 147 16.59 8.74 -14.54
N CYS A 148 16.71 10.02 -14.18
CA CYS A 148 15.91 10.70 -13.18
C CYS A 148 14.69 11.35 -13.86
#